data_AF-A0A1B1C865-F1
#
_entry.id   AF-A0A1B1C865-F1
#
_cell.length_a   1.000
_cell.length_b   1.000
_cell.length_c   1.000
_cell.angle_alpha   90.00
_cell.angle_beta   90.00
_cell.angle_gamma   90.00
#
_symmetry.space_group_name_H-M   'P 1'
#
loop_
_entity.id
_entity.type
_entity.pdbx_description
1 polymer ?
#
loop_
_entity_poly.entity_id
_entity_poly.type
_entity_poly.pdbx_seq_one_letter_code
_entity_poly.pdbx_strand_id
1 'polypeptide(L)'
;MWGPQVGAVRAALVDAFIAALPVALIYFSGWAYLTSYLGQFGIDATQFDVSFTTVLVYAFVPLQSCSVIFAIAAIVLLGFTGFLLEFNVKEDAKILRSLAASLGLVALVLVVVLLFVVKAAATTAARDMSDNVWKGDKSQSVVPLLDARKDDPAAKLYNACRDGRRLRQIIGLPSQLFLMCRSDVDECNRGTLFAVSHEGKILYSADKVREEINVRKICQP
;
A
#
# COMPACT_ATOMS: atom_id res chain seq x y z
N MET A 1 -4.32 -48.86 9.25
CA MET A 1 -5.50 -48.19 8.68
C MET A 1 -5.55 -46.75 9.18
N TRP A 2 -5.00 -45.79 8.42
CA TRP A 2 -5.10 -44.34 8.66
C TRP A 2 -5.47 -43.65 7.33
N GLY A 3 -6.50 -44.18 6.65
CA GLY A 3 -6.70 -43.98 5.20
C GLY A 3 -7.57 -42.78 4.77
N PRO A 4 -8.74 -42.50 5.40
CA PRO A 4 -9.66 -41.49 4.86
C PRO A 4 -9.55 -40.10 5.52
N GLN A 5 -9.33 -40.04 6.84
CA GLN A 5 -9.36 -38.77 7.58
C GLN A 5 -8.19 -37.85 7.23
N VAL A 6 -7.00 -38.41 6.98
CA VAL A 6 -5.80 -37.61 6.65
C VAL A 6 -5.93 -36.97 5.25
N GLY A 7 -6.62 -37.63 4.31
CA GLY A 7 -6.89 -37.09 2.98
C GLY A 7 -7.88 -35.92 3.02
N ALA A 8 -8.98 -36.08 3.78
CA ALA A 8 -9.99 -35.03 3.93
C ALA A 8 -9.44 -33.76 4.61
N VAL A 9 -8.61 -33.93 5.65
CA VAL A 9 -7.97 -32.78 6.35
C VAL A 9 -6.99 -32.06 5.43
N ARG A 10 -6.20 -32.79 4.62
CA ARG A 10 -5.27 -32.18 3.66
C ARG A 10 -6.01 -31.39 2.57
N ALA A 11 -7.08 -31.95 2.01
CA ALA A 11 -7.90 -31.27 1.00
C ALA A 11 -8.53 -29.99 1.57
N ALA A 12 -9.16 -30.07 2.74
CA ALA A 12 -9.77 -28.91 3.40
C ALA A 12 -8.75 -27.80 3.70
N LEU A 13 -7.53 -28.17 4.08
CA LEU A 13 -6.45 -27.22 4.35
C LEU A 13 -5.98 -26.55 3.06
N VAL A 14 -5.80 -27.30 1.97
CA VAL A 14 -5.47 -26.74 0.65
C VAL A 14 -6.58 -25.79 0.16
N ASP A 15 -7.84 -26.18 0.28
CA ASP A 15 -8.98 -25.34 -0.11
C ASP A 15 -9.01 -24.02 0.68
N ALA A 16 -8.77 -24.09 2.00
CA ALA A 16 -8.69 -22.91 2.85
C ALA A 16 -7.54 -21.97 2.45
N PHE A 17 -6.35 -22.53 2.14
CA PHE A 17 -5.22 -21.74 1.67
C PHE A 17 -5.51 -21.05 0.33
N ILE A 18 -6.09 -21.78 -0.63
CA ILE A 18 -6.44 -21.24 -1.95
C ILE A 18 -7.48 -20.12 -1.81
N ALA A 19 -8.47 -20.28 -0.91
CA ALA A 19 -9.47 -19.26 -0.66
C ALA A 19 -8.91 -18.01 0.06
N ALA A 20 -7.95 -18.19 0.97
CA ALA A 20 -7.39 -17.10 1.76
C ALA A 20 -6.27 -16.32 1.04
N LEU A 21 -5.53 -16.97 0.12
CA LEU A 21 -4.37 -16.38 -0.53
C LEU A 21 -4.67 -15.07 -1.27
N PRO A 22 -5.75 -14.92 -2.06
CA PRO A 22 -6.06 -13.66 -2.75
C PRO A 22 -6.29 -12.51 -1.77
N VAL A 23 -7.02 -12.78 -0.68
CA VAL A 23 -7.30 -11.76 0.35
C VAL A 23 -6.01 -11.36 1.06
N ALA A 24 -5.15 -12.34 1.40
CA ALA A 24 -3.86 -12.08 2.01
C ALA A 24 -2.94 -11.25 1.11
N LEU A 25 -2.91 -11.54 -0.21
CA LEU A 25 -2.13 -10.77 -1.19
C LEU A 25 -2.62 -9.33 -1.31
N ILE A 26 -3.94 -9.12 -1.39
CA ILE A 26 -4.53 -7.76 -1.45
C ILE A 26 -4.21 -7.00 -0.16
N TYR A 27 -4.40 -7.63 0.99
CA TYR A 27 -4.12 -7.00 2.28
C TYR A 27 -2.63 -6.64 2.44
N PHE A 28 -1.73 -7.54 2.08
CA PHE A 28 -0.29 -7.29 2.07
C PHE A 28 0.07 -6.14 1.12
N SER A 29 -0.52 -6.11 -0.07
CA SER A 29 -0.32 -5.07 -1.06
C SER A 29 -0.71 -3.67 -0.54
N GLY A 30 -1.86 -3.56 0.11
CA GLY A 30 -2.32 -2.31 0.72
C GLY A 30 -1.40 -1.82 1.83
N TRP A 31 -0.98 -2.72 2.73
CA TRP A 31 -0.03 -2.38 3.79
C TRP A 31 1.35 -2.00 3.26
N ALA A 32 1.86 -2.74 2.28
CA ALA A 32 3.14 -2.40 1.64
C ALA A 32 3.09 -0.98 1.06
N TYR A 33 1.99 -0.61 0.39
CA TYR A 33 1.81 0.73 -0.13
C TYR A 33 1.72 1.78 0.98
N LEU A 34 0.86 1.58 1.98
CA LEU A 34 0.63 2.55 3.04
C LEU A 34 1.88 2.80 3.88
N THR A 35 2.59 1.74 4.27
CA THR A 35 3.84 1.86 5.03
C THR A 35 4.91 2.60 4.23
N SER A 36 5.06 2.30 2.94
CA SER A 36 5.99 3.02 2.07
C SER A 36 5.59 4.48 1.86
N TYR A 37 4.28 4.76 1.71
CA TYR A 37 3.75 6.10 1.45
C TYR A 37 3.87 7.01 2.66
N LEU A 38 3.41 6.55 3.82
CA LEU A 38 3.52 7.29 5.08
C LEU A 38 4.97 7.44 5.52
N GLY A 39 5.81 6.44 5.23
CA GLY A 39 7.26 6.51 5.44
C GLY A 39 7.92 7.69 4.71
N GLN A 40 7.43 8.11 3.53
CA GLN A 40 7.96 9.30 2.83
C GLN A 40 7.77 10.60 3.64
N PHE A 41 6.81 10.62 4.56
CA PHE A 41 6.54 11.75 5.45
C PHE A 41 7.10 11.53 6.87
N GLY A 42 7.83 10.43 7.10
CA GLY A 42 8.30 10.05 8.43
C GLY A 42 7.17 9.61 9.38
N ILE A 43 6.02 9.23 8.82
CA ILE A 43 4.86 8.75 9.58
C ILE A 43 4.93 7.22 9.59
N ASP A 44 4.98 6.64 10.79
CA ASP A 44 4.93 5.19 10.95
C ASP A 44 3.48 4.71 10.86
N ALA A 45 3.16 3.94 9.82
CA ALA A 45 1.81 3.43 9.58
C ALA A 45 1.31 2.50 10.70
N THR A 46 2.21 1.90 11.49
CA THR A 46 1.85 0.98 12.58
C THR A 46 1.33 1.68 13.83
N GLN A 47 1.53 2.99 13.95
CA GLN A 47 1.11 3.78 15.11
C GLN A 47 -0.34 4.25 15.04
N PHE A 48 -1.02 4.00 13.93
CA PHE A 48 -2.39 4.48 13.69
C PHE A 48 -3.32 3.34 13.36
N ASP A 49 -4.56 3.46 13.82
CA ASP A 49 -5.61 2.52 13.47
C ASP A 49 -6.07 2.78 12.03
N VAL A 50 -5.50 2.02 11.09
CA VAL A 50 -5.90 2.02 9.70
C VAL A 50 -6.96 0.94 9.51
N SER A 51 -8.18 1.36 9.18
CA SER A 51 -9.27 0.40 8.95
C SER A 51 -8.90 -0.57 7.83
N PHE A 52 -9.32 -1.83 7.98
CA PHE A 52 -9.16 -2.85 6.96
C PHE A 52 -9.66 -2.38 5.57
N THR A 53 -10.78 -1.66 5.55
CA THR A 53 -11.34 -1.07 4.32
C THR A 53 -10.39 -0.07 3.65
N THR A 54 -9.69 0.76 4.43
CA THR A 54 -8.70 1.70 3.91
C THR A 54 -7.53 0.96 3.26
N VAL A 55 -7.04 -0.10 3.93
CA VAL A 55 -5.97 -0.96 3.39
C VAL A 55 -6.37 -1.56 2.04
N LEU A 56 -7.60 -2.07 1.93
CA LEU A 56 -8.09 -2.65 0.67
C LEU A 56 -8.20 -1.62 -0.46
N VAL A 57 -8.66 -0.40 -0.18
CA VAL A 57 -8.74 0.67 -1.20
C VAL A 57 -7.36 1.03 -1.72
N TYR A 58 -6.36 1.15 -0.84
CA TYR A 58 -5.00 1.47 -1.23
C TYR A 58 -4.25 0.30 -1.88
N ALA A 59 -4.68 -0.94 -1.65
CA ALA A 59 -4.10 -2.13 -2.29
C ALA A 59 -4.22 -2.11 -3.82
N PHE A 60 -5.24 -1.45 -4.38
CA PHE A 60 -5.44 -1.39 -5.83
C PHE A 60 -4.31 -0.67 -6.56
N VAL A 61 -3.69 0.34 -5.93
CA VAL A 61 -2.66 1.17 -6.57
C VAL A 61 -1.45 0.33 -7.04
N PRO A 62 -0.75 -0.43 -6.18
CA PRO A 62 0.32 -1.32 -6.62
C PRO A 62 -0.16 -2.49 -7.49
N LEU A 63 -1.37 -3.02 -7.27
CA LEU A 63 -1.89 -4.16 -8.04
C LEU A 63 -2.15 -3.82 -9.51
N GLN A 64 -2.37 -2.54 -9.83
CA GLN A 64 -2.51 -2.05 -11.20
C GLN A 64 -1.17 -1.98 -11.98
N SER A 65 -0.04 -2.15 -11.30
CA SER A 65 1.26 -2.16 -11.96
C SER A 65 1.36 -3.31 -12.96
N CYS A 66 1.81 -3.01 -14.18
CA CYS A 66 2.00 -4.02 -15.22
C CYS A 66 2.84 -5.21 -14.74
N SER A 67 3.91 -4.95 -13.98
CA SER A 67 4.78 -6.00 -13.44
C SER A 67 4.04 -6.96 -12.50
N VAL A 68 3.11 -6.44 -11.68
CA VAL A 68 2.30 -7.26 -10.78
C VAL A 68 1.27 -8.05 -11.56
N ILE A 69 0.61 -7.42 -12.54
CA ILE A 69 -0.37 -8.09 -13.41
C ILE A 69 0.28 -9.26 -14.16
N PHE A 70 1.46 -9.06 -14.75
CA PHE A 70 2.18 -10.13 -15.43
C PHE A 70 2.59 -11.26 -14.49
N ALA A 71 3.04 -10.95 -13.28
CA ALA A 71 3.40 -11.96 -12.29
C ALA A 71 2.18 -12.78 -11.84
N ILE A 72 1.04 -12.13 -11.59
CA ILE A 72 -0.23 -12.82 -11.28
C ILE A 72 -0.67 -13.69 -12.46
N ALA A 73 -0.65 -13.16 -13.68
CA ALA A 73 -1.02 -13.91 -14.89
C ALA A 73 -0.13 -15.14 -15.09
N ALA A 74 1.18 -15.04 -14.83
CA ALA A 74 2.10 -16.17 -14.89
C ALA A 74 1.76 -17.27 -13.88
N ILE A 75 1.43 -16.90 -12.64
CA ILE A 75 1.01 -17.84 -11.59
C ILE A 75 -0.29 -18.54 -11.98
N VAL A 76 -1.28 -17.78 -12.45
CA VAL A 76 -2.58 -18.32 -12.88
C VAL A 76 -2.40 -19.28 -14.06
N LEU A 77 -1.57 -18.92 -15.05
CA LEU A 77 -1.30 -19.77 -16.19
C LEU A 77 -0.63 -21.08 -15.77
N LEU A 78 0.35 -21.02 -14.87
CA LEU A 78 0.99 -22.23 -14.34
C LEU A 78 0.01 -23.10 -13.57
N GLY A 79 -0.81 -22.52 -12.69
CA GLY A 79 -1.86 -23.26 -11.99
C GLY A 79 -2.85 -23.92 -12.96
N PHE A 80 -3.27 -23.20 -13.99
CA PHE A 80 -4.16 -23.72 -15.02
C PHE A 80 -3.53 -24.86 -15.83
N THR A 81 -2.26 -24.72 -16.23
CA THR A 81 -1.53 -25.80 -16.92
C THR A 81 -1.35 -27.03 -16.03
N GLY A 82 -1.06 -26.84 -14.74
CA GLY A 82 -0.99 -27.92 -13.76
C GLY A 82 -2.32 -28.65 -13.62
N PHE A 83 -3.42 -27.91 -13.51
CA PHE A 83 -4.78 -28.47 -13.45
C PHE A 83 -5.14 -29.27 -14.70
N LEU A 84 -4.85 -28.75 -15.90
CA LEU A 84 -5.08 -29.47 -17.14
C LEU A 84 -4.25 -30.75 -17.24
N LEU A 85 -3.01 -30.74 -16.75
CA LEU A 85 -2.18 -31.94 -16.72
C LEU A 85 -2.77 -32.98 -15.76
N GLU A 86 -3.21 -32.59 -14.56
CA GLU A 86 -3.84 -33.54 -13.63
C GLU A 86 -5.13 -34.17 -14.20
N PHE A 87 -5.96 -33.38 -14.88
CA PHE A 87 -7.23 -33.87 -15.44
C PHE A 87 -7.04 -34.87 -16.59
N ASN A 88 -5.98 -34.72 -17.40
CA ASN A 88 -5.72 -35.55 -18.58
C ASN A 88 -4.86 -36.80 -18.29
N VAL A 89 -4.38 -36.98 -17.05
CA VAL A 89 -3.46 -38.06 -16.69
C VAL A 89 -4.22 -39.32 -16.30
N LYS A 90 -4.05 -40.38 -17.10
CA LYS A 90 -4.37 -41.75 -16.68
C LYS A 90 -3.45 -42.18 -15.54
N GLU A 91 -3.97 -42.91 -14.56
CA GLU A 91 -3.33 -43.21 -13.26
C GLU A 91 -1.90 -43.81 -13.33
N ASP A 92 -1.50 -44.39 -14.47
CA ASP A 92 -0.22 -45.08 -14.63
C ASP A 92 0.98 -44.19 -15.00
N ALA A 93 0.78 -42.91 -15.34
CA ALA A 93 1.87 -42.04 -15.78
C ALA A 93 2.62 -41.38 -14.61
N LYS A 94 3.52 -42.13 -13.95
CA LYS A 94 4.40 -41.63 -12.87
C LYS A 94 5.17 -40.34 -13.24
N ILE A 95 5.55 -40.19 -14.51
CA ILE A 95 6.28 -39.01 -15.02
C ILE A 95 5.41 -37.75 -14.95
N LEU A 96 4.13 -37.83 -15.33
CA LEU A 96 3.24 -36.66 -15.30
C LEU A 96 2.88 -36.24 -13.88
N ARG A 97 2.75 -37.19 -12.93
CA ARG A 97 2.59 -36.85 -11.50
C ARG A 97 3.79 -36.08 -10.95
N SER A 98 5.01 -36.47 -11.33
CA SER A 98 6.23 -35.74 -10.95
C SER A 98 6.26 -34.32 -11.54
N LEU A 99 5.84 -34.16 -12.80
CA LEU A 99 5.74 -32.86 -13.45
C LEU A 99 4.71 -31.94 -12.78
N ALA A 100 3.51 -32.45 -12.46
CA ALA A 100 2.49 -31.70 -11.74
C ALA A 100 3.00 -31.21 -10.36
N ALA A 101 3.68 -32.08 -9.61
CA ALA A 101 4.30 -31.70 -8.34
C ALA A 101 5.38 -30.62 -8.51
N SER A 102 6.23 -30.71 -9.55
CA SER A 102 7.24 -29.68 -9.83
C SER A 102 6.62 -28.34 -10.23
N LEU A 103 5.51 -28.35 -10.98
CA LEU A 103 4.78 -27.14 -11.36
C LEU A 103 4.16 -26.47 -10.13
N GLY A 104 3.62 -27.26 -9.20
CA GLY A 104 3.14 -26.75 -7.91
C GLY A 104 4.25 -26.08 -7.08
N LEU A 105 5.45 -26.67 -7.04
CA LEU A 105 6.61 -26.06 -6.38
C LEU A 105 7.03 -24.74 -7.04
N VAL A 106 7.07 -24.69 -8.37
CA VAL A 106 7.38 -23.47 -9.12
C VAL A 106 6.34 -22.39 -8.87
N ALA A 107 5.05 -22.74 -8.85
CA ALA A 107 3.97 -21.80 -8.53
C ALA A 107 4.14 -21.21 -7.12
N LEU A 108 4.50 -22.04 -6.13
CA LEU A 108 4.77 -21.56 -4.76
C LEU A 108 5.94 -20.57 -4.71
N VAL A 109 7.04 -20.86 -5.41
CA VAL A 109 8.18 -19.95 -5.51
C VAL A 109 7.77 -18.64 -6.18
N LEU A 110 6.95 -18.69 -7.23
CA LEU A 110 6.46 -17.48 -7.90
C LEU A 110 5.52 -16.66 -7.02
N VAL A 111 4.72 -17.28 -6.15
CA VAL A 111 3.93 -16.54 -5.14
C VAL A 111 4.85 -15.77 -4.19
N VAL A 112 5.97 -16.35 -3.77
CA VAL A 112 6.96 -15.62 -2.95
C VAL A 112 7.59 -14.47 -3.73
N VAL A 113 7.99 -14.70 -4.98
CA VAL A 113 8.52 -13.64 -5.86
C VAL A 113 7.49 -12.53 -6.06
N LEU A 114 6.21 -12.87 -6.21
CA LEU A 114 5.12 -11.91 -6.33
C LEU A 114 5.06 -10.94 -5.14
N LEU A 115 5.29 -11.41 -3.91
CA LEU A 115 5.33 -10.53 -2.74
C LEU A 115 6.41 -9.43 -2.86
N PHE A 116 7.59 -9.78 -3.40
CA PHE A 116 8.66 -8.80 -3.64
C PHE A 116 8.31 -7.85 -4.79
N VAL A 117 7.70 -8.36 -5.87
CA VAL A 117 7.24 -7.53 -7.00
C VAL A 117 6.17 -6.54 -6.54
N VAL A 118 5.21 -6.99 -5.73
CA VAL A 118 4.17 -6.13 -5.13
C VAL A 118 4.81 -5.09 -4.22
N LYS A 119 5.77 -5.46 -3.35
CA LYS A 119 6.48 -4.51 -2.50
C LYS A 119 7.22 -3.43 -3.31
N ALA A 120 7.89 -3.83 -4.39
CA ALA A 120 8.60 -2.91 -5.27
C ALA A 120 7.62 -1.95 -5.97
N ALA A 121 6.52 -2.49 -6.54
CA ALA A 121 5.47 -1.68 -7.16
C ALA A 121 4.83 -0.71 -6.16
N ALA A 122 4.55 -1.16 -4.94
CA ALA A 122 4.02 -0.36 -3.85
C ALA A 122 4.98 0.77 -3.46
N THR A 123 6.28 0.50 -3.39
CA THR A 123 7.28 1.52 -3.07
C THR A 123 7.36 2.59 -4.15
N THR A 124 7.35 2.20 -5.43
CA THR A 124 7.35 3.14 -6.55
C THR A 124 6.09 4.00 -6.56
N ALA A 125 4.91 3.37 -6.49
CA ALA A 125 3.65 4.09 -6.48
C ALA A 125 3.51 5.02 -5.26
N ALA A 126 3.99 4.59 -4.09
CA ALA A 126 4.04 5.41 -2.90
C ALA A 126 4.92 6.65 -3.09
N ARG A 127 6.10 6.50 -3.70
CA ARG A 127 6.98 7.62 -4.03
C ARG A 127 6.30 8.59 -4.98
N ASP A 128 5.74 8.10 -6.08
CA ASP A 128 5.05 8.95 -7.07
C ASP A 128 3.88 9.71 -6.43
N MET A 129 3.09 9.05 -5.58
CA MET A 129 2.00 9.71 -4.86
C MET A 129 2.49 10.72 -3.83
N SER A 130 3.63 10.46 -3.18
CA SER A 130 4.25 11.41 -2.26
C SER A 130 4.76 12.64 -3.01
N ASP A 131 5.36 12.45 -4.17
CA ASP A 131 5.84 13.51 -5.05
C ASP A 131 4.68 14.42 -5.48
N ASN A 132 3.50 13.88 -5.74
CA ASN A 132 2.29 14.66 -6.03
C ASN A 132 1.83 15.53 -4.83
N VAL A 133 2.06 15.09 -3.59
CA VAL A 133 1.83 15.93 -2.40
C VAL A 133 2.83 17.09 -2.37
N TRP A 134 4.11 16.79 -2.57
CA TRP A 134 5.20 17.78 -2.56
C TRP A 134 5.11 18.80 -3.71
N LYS A 135 4.67 18.38 -4.89
CA LYS A 135 4.40 19.25 -6.04
C LYS A 135 3.15 20.11 -5.85
N GLY A 136 2.24 19.68 -4.97
CA GLY A 136 0.95 20.33 -4.79
C GLY A 136 -0.11 19.95 -5.82
N ASP A 137 0.09 18.86 -6.57
CA ASP A 137 -0.86 18.31 -7.55
C ASP A 137 -2.01 17.53 -6.89
N LYS A 138 -1.84 17.15 -5.61
CA LYS A 138 -2.90 16.50 -4.85
C LYS A 138 -3.99 17.48 -4.42
N SER A 139 -5.19 16.96 -4.15
CA SER A 139 -6.33 17.74 -3.68
C SER A 139 -6.02 18.53 -2.40
N GLN A 140 -6.62 19.72 -2.33
CA GLN A 140 -6.65 20.54 -1.13
C GLN A 140 -7.77 20.03 -0.22
N SER A 141 -7.43 19.80 1.04
CA SER A 141 -8.41 19.44 2.06
C SER A 141 -8.33 20.47 3.17
N VAL A 142 -9.47 21.10 3.44
CA VAL A 142 -9.60 22.18 4.40
C VAL A 142 -10.46 21.67 5.55
N VAL A 143 -9.88 21.65 6.76
CA VAL A 143 -10.60 21.28 7.98
C VAL A 143 -10.81 22.56 8.77
N PRO A 144 -12.05 22.94 9.09
CA PRO A 144 -12.28 24.06 9.99
C PRO A 144 -11.75 23.70 11.38
N LEU A 145 -10.87 24.54 11.94
CA LEU A 145 -10.40 24.36 13.31
C LEU A 145 -11.47 24.87 14.28
N LEU A 146 -11.96 24.02 15.18
CA LEU A 146 -12.98 24.39 16.17
C LEU A 146 -12.39 25.15 17.37
N ASP A 147 -11.19 24.77 17.81
CA ASP A 147 -10.52 25.33 19.00
C ASP A 147 -9.20 26.04 18.65
N ALA A 148 -9.17 26.81 17.56
CA ALA A 148 -8.01 27.64 17.24
C ALA A 148 -7.90 28.79 18.26
N ARG A 149 -7.30 28.53 19.43
CA ARG A 149 -6.84 29.61 20.31
C ARG A 149 -5.99 30.54 19.45
N LYS A 150 -6.39 31.82 19.37
CA LYS A 150 -5.77 32.80 18.47
C LYS A 150 -4.25 32.94 18.67
N ASP A 151 -3.73 32.50 19.80
CA ASP A 151 -2.31 32.58 20.16
C ASP A 151 -1.51 31.31 19.88
N ASP A 152 -2.14 30.20 19.48
CA ASP A 152 -1.42 28.96 19.15
C ASP A 152 -0.62 29.15 17.84
N PRO A 153 0.73 29.05 17.88
CA PRO A 153 1.56 29.19 16.69
C PRO A 153 1.23 28.16 15.60
N ALA A 154 0.85 26.93 15.98
CA ALA A 154 0.48 25.89 15.03
C ALA A 154 -0.83 26.24 14.30
N ALA A 155 -1.81 26.80 15.03
CA ALA A 155 -3.06 27.27 14.44
C ALA A 155 -2.85 28.46 13.51
N LYS A 156 -1.97 29.41 13.86
CA LYS A 156 -1.59 30.53 12.98
C LYS A 156 -0.95 30.03 11.68
N LEU A 157 0.02 29.12 11.79
CA LEU A 157 0.69 28.52 10.64
C LEU A 157 -0.31 27.75 9.77
N TYR A 158 -1.17 26.92 10.37
CA TYR A 158 -2.21 26.20 9.65
C TYR A 158 -3.12 27.14 8.85
N ASN A 159 -3.61 28.21 9.48
CA ASN A 159 -4.46 29.20 8.82
C ASN A 159 -3.74 29.90 7.67
N ALA A 160 -2.47 30.31 7.87
CA ALA A 160 -1.66 30.89 6.79
C ALA A 160 -1.47 29.92 5.61
N CYS A 161 -1.29 28.63 5.90
CA CYS A 161 -1.17 27.58 4.89
C CYS A 161 -2.49 27.32 4.15
N ARG A 162 -3.62 27.35 4.87
CA ARG A 162 -4.97 27.21 4.33
C ARG A 162 -5.29 28.36 3.39
N ASP A 163 -5.11 29.59 3.87
CA ASP A 163 -5.47 30.80 3.14
C ASP A 163 -4.56 30.99 1.92
N GLY A 164 -3.28 30.57 2.02
CA GLY A 164 -2.35 30.49 0.90
C GLY A 164 -2.55 29.29 -0.04
N ARG A 165 -3.56 28.44 0.18
CA ARG A 165 -3.86 27.24 -0.64
C ARG A 165 -2.67 26.26 -0.76
N ARG A 166 -1.83 26.18 0.28
CA ARG A 166 -0.63 25.32 0.34
C ARG A 166 -0.84 24.00 1.09
N LEU A 167 -2.00 23.81 1.70
CA LEU A 167 -2.37 22.56 2.38
C LEU A 167 -2.65 21.44 1.36
N ARG A 168 -2.07 20.27 1.60
CA ARG A 168 -2.28 19.05 0.82
C ARG A 168 -2.56 17.87 1.76
N GLN A 169 -3.54 17.05 1.43
CA GLN A 169 -3.86 15.88 2.23
C GLN A 169 -2.89 14.75 1.96
N ILE A 170 -2.23 14.23 2.99
CA ILE A 170 -1.45 13.00 2.90
C ILE A 170 -2.42 11.82 2.94
N ILE A 171 -3.13 11.67 4.06
CA ILE A 171 -4.14 10.61 4.23
C ILE A 171 -5.25 11.11 5.15
N GLY A 172 -6.47 10.62 4.93
CA GLY A 172 -7.57 10.81 5.86
C GLY A 172 -7.92 9.49 6.52
N LEU A 173 -7.89 9.47 7.84
CA LEU A 173 -8.36 8.37 8.67
C LEU A 173 -9.68 8.76 9.33
N PRO A 174 -10.48 7.80 9.84
CA PRO A 174 -11.75 8.09 10.50
C PRO A 174 -11.62 9.06 11.69
N SER A 175 -10.50 9.00 12.42
CA SER A 175 -10.28 9.81 13.63
C SER A 175 -9.51 11.11 13.39
N GLN A 176 -8.71 11.17 12.31
CA GLN A 176 -7.78 12.27 12.06
C GLN A 176 -7.36 12.39 10.58
N LEU A 177 -6.96 13.60 10.20
CA LEU A 177 -6.46 13.95 8.88
C LEU A 177 -5.00 14.34 8.98
N PHE A 178 -4.16 13.72 8.14
CA PHE A 178 -2.78 14.13 7.97
C PHE A 178 -2.68 15.06 6.79
N LEU A 179 -2.21 16.27 7.07
CA LEU A 179 -2.08 17.35 6.12
C LEU A 179 -0.61 17.77 6.06
N MET A 180 -0.21 18.28 4.92
CA MET A 180 1.08 18.89 4.72
C MET A 180 0.87 20.32 4.25
N CYS A 181 1.42 21.29 4.95
CA CYS A 181 1.61 22.63 4.45
C CYS A 181 2.95 22.72 3.74
N ARG A 182 2.94 23.00 2.44
CA ARG A 182 4.15 23.27 1.68
C ARG A 182 4.74 24.62 2.10
N SER A 183 6.06 24.72 2.22
CA SER A 183 6.74 26.00 2.46
C SER A 183 6.41 27.00 1.34
N ASP A 184 6.42 28.28 1.65
CA ASP A 184 6.29 29.40 0.72
C ASP A 184 7.63 29.76 0.06
N VAL A 185 8.75 29.44 0.71
CA VAL A 185 10.10 29.70 0.21
C VAL A 185 10.62 28.52 -0.62
N ASP A 186 10.36 27.29 -0.17
CA ASP A 186 10.88 26.06 -0.80
C ASP A 186 9.80 24.98 -0.82
N GLU A 187 8.78 25.18 -1.66
CA GLU A 187 7.53 24.43 -1.64
C GLU A 187 7.68 22.91 -1.86
N CYS A 188 8.82 22.49 -2.40
CA CYS A 188 9.04 21.13 -2.89
C CYS A 188 10.01 20.32 -2.04
N ASN A 189 10.80 20.98 -1.19
CA ASN A 189 11.71 20.29 -0.28
C ASN A 189 11.36 20.53 1.18
N ARG A 190 10.55 21.55 1.50
CA ARG A 190 10.18 21.90 2.87
C ARG A 190 8.67 21.99 3.04
N GLY A 191 8.19 21.51 4.17
CA GLY A 191 6.81 21.72 4.60
C GLY A 191 6.61 21.37 6.06
N THR A 192 5.45 21.75 6.59
CA THR A 192 5.05 21.42 7.95
C THR A 192 3.90 20.42 7.89
N LEU A 193 4.07 19.28 8.54
CA LEU A 193 3.04 18.26 8.70
C LEU A 193 2.09 18.66 9.82
N PHE A 194 0.81 18.40 9.64
CA PHE A 194 -0.23 18.57 10.63
C PHE A 194 -1.04 17.28 10.76
N ALA A 195 -1.24 16.82 11.98
CA ALA A 195 -2.28 15.85 12.29
C ALA A 195 -3.44 16.62 12.93
N VAL A 196 -4.62 16.60 12.30
CA VAL A 196 -5.82 17.30 12.75
C VAL A 196 -6.88 16.28 13.07
N SER A 197 -7.44 16.29 14.28
CA SER A 197 -8.54 15.40 14.64
C SER A 197 -9.80 15.72 13.82
N HIS A 198 -10.74 14.78 13.76
CA HIS A 198 -12.07 15.01 13.19
C HIS A 198 -12.84 16.16 13.87
N GLU A 199 -12.50 16.48 15.12
CA GLU A 199 -13.02 17.63 15.88
C GLU A 199 -12.29 18.95 15.55
N GLY A 200 -11.45 18.98 14.52
CA GLY A 200 -10.75 20.21 14.11
C GLY A 200 -9.70 20.69 15.11
N LYS A 201 -9.12 19.79 15.91
CA LYS A 201 -8.00 20.10 16.81
C LYS A 201 -6.68 19.65 16.21
N ILE A 202 -5.66 20.51 16.23
CA ILE A 202 -4.30 20.11 15.84
C ILE A 202 -3.73 19.24 16.96
N LEU A 203 -3.49 17.96 16.65
CA LEU A 203 -2.92 16.98 17.58
C LEU A 203 -1.39 17.07 17.59
N TYR A 204 -0.80 17.34 16.43
CA TYR A 204 0.64 17.39 16.23
C TYR A 204 1.00 18.26 15.03
N SER A 205 2.14 18.94 15.12
CA SER A 205 2.77 19.62 13.98
C SER A 205 4.27 19.39 13.98
N ALA A 206 4.86 19.15 12.81
CA ALA A 206 6.31 19.05 12.68
C ALA A 206 6.81 19.51 11.31
N ASP A 207 7.94 20.20 11.32
CA ASP A 207 8.63 20.57 10.09
C ASP A 207 9.31 19.34 9.50
N LYS A 208 9.10 19.14 8.21
CA LYS A 208 9.72 18.08 7.44
C LYS A 208 10.50 18.70 6.28
N VAL A 209 11.75 18.26 6.18
CA VAL A 209 12.59 18.46 5.01
C VAL A 209 12.65 17.13 4.26
N ARG A 210 12.47 17.16 2.95
CA ARG A 210 12.58 15.97 2.10
C ARG A 210 14.03 15.48 2.14
N GLU A 211 14.25 14.22 2.47
CA GLU A 211 15.62 13.67 2.62
C GLU A 211 16.33 13.48 1.27
N GLU A 212 15.58 13.35 0.16
CA GLU A 212 16.11 13.13 -1.20
C GLU A 212 16.30 14.44 -2.02
N ILE A 213 16.84 15.51 -1.41
CA ILE A 213 17.05 16.80 -2.10
C ILE A 213 17.93 16.65 -3.37
N ASN A 214 18.84 15.68 -3.38
CA ASN A 214 19.90 15.57 -4.39
C ASN A 214 19.59 14.63 -5.58
N VAL A 215 18.45 13.92 -5.63
CA VAL A 215 18.25 12.85 -6.64
C VAL A 215 17.21 13.20 -7.70
N ARG A 216 16.16 13.98 -7.37
CA ARG A 216 15.13 14.42 -8.33
C ARG A 216 14.61 15.81 -7.99
N LYS A 217 14.88 16.78 -8.87
CA LYS A 217 14.23 18.09 -8.90
C LYS A 217 12.79 17.92 -9.38
N ILE A 218 11.88 17.56 -8.48
CA ILE A 218 10.47 17.30 -8.82
C ILE A 218 9.71 18.55 -9.27
N CYS A 219 10.19 19.74 -8.92
CA CYS A 219 9.57 21.01 -9.26
C CYS A 219 10.38 21.83 -10.28
N GLN A 220 11.21 21.16 -11.08
CA GLN A 220 11.74 21.77 -12.29
C GLN A 220 10.84 21.41 -13.47
N PRO A 221 10.46 22.40 -14.30
CA PRO A 221 9.64 22.18 -15.49
C PRO A 221 10.34 21.30 -16.53
#